data_AF-X8BHH1-F1
#
_entry.id   AF-X8BHH1-F1
#
_cell.length_a   1.000
_cell.length_b   1.000
_cell.length_c   1.000
_cell.angle_alpha   90.00
_cell.angle_beta   90.00
_cell.angle_gamma   90.00
#
_symmetry.space_group_name_H-M   'P 1'
#
loop_
_entity.id
_entity.type
_entity.pdbx_description
1 polymer ?
#
loop_
_entity_poly.entity_id
_entity_poly.type
_entity_poly.pdbx_seq_one_letter_code
_entity_poly.pdbx_strand_id
1 'polypeptide(L)'
;MRDLAPLIRVRGPRLDRTQRRLDAALTIDDLRRLARRRTPQAAFDYADGAADDEISLDRARQAFRDIEFHPAILRDVSTVRTGWDVLGRRWRCRSRSRRPASPG
;
A
#
# COMPACT_ATOMS: atom_id res chain seq x y z
N MET A 1 -6.63 -33.83 6.37
CA MET A 1 -6.39 -32.88 5.25
C MET A 1 -7.71 -32.48 4.56
N ARG A 2 -8.68 -31.86 5.27
CA ARG A 2 -9.97 -31.45 4.67
C ARG A 2 -10.44 -30.02 5.00
N ASP A 3 -9.68 -29.23 5.75
CA ASP A 3 -10.16 -27.94 6.29
C ASP A 3 -9.75 -26.66 5.55
N LEU A 4 -9.11 -26.76 4.37
CA LEU A 4 -8.71 -25.56 3.61
C LEU A 4 -9.76 -25.08 2.60
N ALA A 5 -10.79 -25.90 2.32
CA ALA A 5 -11.82 -25.59 1.34
C ALA A 5 -12.58 -24.26 1.55
N PRO A 6 -12.93 -23.83 2.79
CA PRO A 6 -13.65 -22.57 2.97
C PRO A 6 -12.77 -21.30 2.84
N LEU A 7 -11.44 -21.44 2.79
CA LEU A 7 -10.51 -20.31 2.67
C LEU A 7 -10.19 -19.95 1.22
N ILE A 8 -10.44 -20.85 0.27
CA ILE A 8 -10.16 -20.63 -1.15
C ILE A 8 -11.33 -19.86 -1.77
N ARG A 9 -11.26 -18.53 -1.70
CA ARG A 9 -12.16 -17.65 -2.47
C ARG A 9 -11.55 -17.37 -3.84
N VAL A 10 -11.99 -18.09 -4.85
CA VAL A 10 -11.63 -17.81 -6.25
C VAL A 10 -12.30 -16.50 -6.66
N ARG A 11 -11.49 -15.47 -6.93
CA ARG A 11 -11.98 -14.15 -7.37
C ARG A 11 -12.31 -14.21 -8.87
N GLY A 12 -13.52 -13.80 -9.25
CA GLY A 12 -13.96 -13.80 -10.65
C GLY A 12 -13.11 -12.92 -11.57
N PRO A 13 -13.04 -13.24 -12.88
CA PRO A 13 -12.26 -12.47 -13.84
C PRO A 13 -12.85 -11.07 -14.00
N ARG A 14 -12.02 -10.04 -13.78
CA ARG A 14 -12.43 -8.65 -14.04
C ARG A 14 -12.24 -8.33 -15.53
N LEU A 15 -13.21 -7.68 -16.16
CA LEU A 15 -13.16 -7.33 -17.58
C LEU A 15 -12.40 -6.03 -17.86
N ASP A 16 -12.38 -5.09 -16.90
CA ASP A 16 -11.58 -3.86 -17.03
C ASP A 16 -10.08 -4.15 -16.87
N ARG A 17 -9.32 -3.88 -17.93
CA ARG A 17 -7.86 -4.04 -17.98
C ARG A 17 -7.14 -3.17 -16.93
N THR A 18 -7.68 -1.99 -16.62
CA THR A 18 -7.09 -1.10 -15.61
C THR A 18 -7.29 -1.70 -14.22
N GLN A 19 -8.53 -2.04 -13.88
CA GLN A 19 -8.86 -2.67 -12.61
C GLN A 19 -8.10 -3.98 -12.39
N ARG A 20 -7.97 -4.85 -13.42
CA ARG A 20 -7.16 -6.08 -13.34
C ARG A 20 -5.71 -5.83 -12.94
N ARG A 21 -5.07 -4.81 -13.53
CA ARG A 21 -3.66 -4.49 -13.27
C ARG A 21 -3.47 -3.89 -11.87
N LEU A 22 -4.40 -3.06 -11.42
CA LEU A 22 -4.41 -2.52 -10.06
C LEU A 22 -4.64 -3.62 -9.01
N ASP A 23 -5.51 -4.59 -9.29
CA ASP A 23 -5.73 -5.73 -8.42
C ASP A 23 -4.54 -6.70 -8.36
N ALA A 24 -3.71 -6.73 -9.41
CA ALA A 24 -2.47 -7.52 -9.43
C ALA A 24 -1.30 -6.80 -8.74
N ALA A 25 -1.39 -5.49 -8.50
CA ALA A 25 -0.36 -4.74 -7.79
C ALA A 25 -0.51 -4.99 -6.28
N LEU A 26 0.38 -5.81 -5.72
CA LEU A 26 0.38 -6.18 -4.30
C LEU A 26 1.27 -5.24 -3.48
N THR A 27 2.20 -4.57 -4.14
CA THR A 27 3.16 -3.66 -3.51
C THR A 27 3.05 -2.24 -4.08
N ILE A 28 3.55 -1.26 -3.34
CA ILE A 28 3.65 0.12 -3.82
C ILE A 28 4.59 0.20 -5.04
N ASP A 29 5.63 -0.65 -5.09
CA ASP A 29 6.53 -0.74 -6.23
C ASP A 29 5.83 -1.22 -7.51
N ASP A 30 4.88 -2.15 -7.40
CA ASP A 30 4.05 -2.56 -8.55
C ASP A 30 3.21 -1.41 -9.09
N LEU A 31 2.65 -0.59 -8.19
CA LEU A 31 1.91 0.61 -8.56
C LEU A 31 2.82 1.63 -9.24
N ARG A 32 4.04 1.87 -8.71
CA ARG A 32 5.05 2.74 -9.34
C ARG A 32 5.42 2.25 -10.74
N ARG A 33 5.64 0.94 -10.93
CA ARG A 33 5.92 0.33 -12.25
C ARG A 33 4.77 0.51 -13.23
N LEU A 34 3.52 0.33 -12.78
CA LEU A 34 2.35 0.51 -13.63
C LEU A 34 2.16 1.99 -14.02
N ALA A 35 2.40 2.91 -13.10
CA ALA A 35 2.35 4.34 -13.34
C ALA A 35 3.40 4.79 -14.36
N ARG A 36 4.66 4.33 -14.22
CA ARG A 36 5.75 4.66 -15.16
C ARG A 36 5.45 4.26 -16.61
N ARG A 37 4.70 3.17 -16.82
CA ARG A 37 4.31 2.69 -18.16
C ARG A 37 3.14 3.46 -18.78
N ARG A 38 2.36 4.20 -18.00
CA ARG A 38 1.10 4.82 -18.44
C ARG A 38 1.14 6.35 -18.38
N THR A 39 1.92 6.92 -17.47
CA THR A 39 2.02 8.36 -17.28
C THR A 39 3.13 8.92 -18.17
N PRO A 40 2.91 10.06 -18.85
CA PRO A 40 3.98 10.77 -19.56
C PRO A 40 5.15 11.07 -18.62
N GLN A 41 6.37 10.95 -19.13
CA GLN A 41 7.59 11.02 -18.32
C GLN A 41 7.66 12.28 -17.44
N ALA A 42 7.42 13.47 -18.00
CA ALA A 42 7.47 14.71 -17.24
C ALA A 42 6.49 14.76 -16.04
N ALA A 43 5.27 14.23 -16.21
CA ALA A 43 4.29 14.18 -15.14
C ALA A 43 4.60 13.08 -14.11
N PHE A 44 5.21 11.98 -14.56
CA PHE A 44 5.68 10.91 -13.67
C PHE A 44 6.84 11.41 -12.81
N ASP A 45 7.87 11.99 -13.41
CA ASP A 45 9.08 12.44 -12.71
C ASP A 45 8.76 13.54 -11.68
N TYR A 46 7.77 14.39 -11.98
CA TYR A 46 7.23 15.37 -11.02
C TYR A 46 6.58 14.70 -9.79
N ALA A 47 5.74 13.69 -10.00
CA ALA A 47 5.03 13.01 -8.91
C ALA A 47 5.92 12.03 -8.12
N ASP A 48 6.92 11.44 -8.79
CA ASP A 48 7.90 10.52 -8.21
C ASP A 48 8.98 11.27 -7.41
N GLY A 49 9.15 12.58 -7.66
CA GLY A 49 10.06 13.44 -6.91
C GLY A 49 11.53 13.29 -7.29
N ALA A 50 11.82 12.91 -8.54
CA ALA A 50 13.17 12.63 -9.04
C ALA A 50 14.02 13.91 -9.28
N ALA A 51 13.94 14.89 -8.38
CA ALA A 51 14.57 16.21 -8.52
C ALA A 51 15.98 16.31 -7.89
N ASP A 52 16.38 15.35 -7.04
CA ASP A 52 17.70 15.31 -6.41
C ASP A 52 18.03 13.85 -6.11
N ASP A 53 19.21 13.40 -6.54
CA ASP A 53 19.61 12.00 -6.68
C ASP A 53 18.98 11.07 -5.64
N GLU A 54 18.41 9.95 -6.12
CA GLU A 54 17.65 8.93 -5.36
C GLU A 54 18.37 8.36 -4.12
N ILE A 55 19.59 8.81 -3.83
CA ILE A 55 20.41 8.57 -2.64
C ILE A 55 19.64 8.82 -1.33
N SER A 56 18.91 9.93 -1.20
CA SER A 56 18.16 10.22 0.04
C SER A 56 16.98 9.27 0.23
N LEU A 57 16.31 8.92 -0.87
CA LEU A 57 15.20 7.97 -0.88
C LEU A 57 15.69 6.55 -0.58
N ASP A 58 16.82 6.15 -1.14
CA ASP A 58 17.42 4.85 -0.90
C ASP A 58 17.98 4.73 0.51
N ARG A 59 18.58 5.79 1.06
CA ARG A 59 18.97 5.86 2.49
C ARG A 59 17.75 5.69 3.41
N ALA A 60 16.64 6.37 3.12
CA ALA A 60 15.42 6.22 3.90
C ALA A 60 14.87 4.80 3.84
N ARG A 61 14.86 4.17 2.65
CA ARG A 61 14.45 2.77 2.48
C ARG A 61 15.37 1.82 3.23
N GLN A 62 16.68 2.05 3.17
CA GLN A 62 17.66 1.22 3.87
C GLN A 62 17.46 1.32 5.38
N ALA A 63 17.26 2.53 5.92
CA ALA A 63 16.98 2.72 7.34
C ALA A 63 15.75 1.93 7.82
N PHE A 64 14.69 1.79 7.00
CA PHE A 64 13.57 0.92 7.34
C PHE A 64 13.86 -0.58 7.23
N ARG A 65 14.75 -0.99 6.30
CA ARG A 65 15.17 -2.39 6.14
C ARG A 65 16.09 -2.85 7.26
N ASP A 66 16.88 -1.94 7.82
CA ASP A 66 17.81 -2.22 8.92
C ASP A 66 17.09 -2.43 10.26
N ILE A 67 15.79 -2.10 10.35
CA ILE A 67 14.98 -2.31 11.55
C ILE A 67 14.58 -3.77 11.66
N GLU A 68 15.12 -4.48 12.65
CA GLU A 68 14.75 -5.85 12.96
C GLU A 68 13.52 -5.93 13.87
N PHE A 69 12.45 -6.54 13.38
CA PHE A 69 11.25 -6.80 14.20
C PHE A 69 11.48 -7.98 15.13
N HIS A 70 11.28 -7.75 16.43
CA HIS A 70 11.31 -8.79 17.46
C HIS A 70 9.86 -9.15 17.86
N PRO A 71 9.23 -10.15 17.23
CA PRO A 71 7.84 -10.48 17.50
C PRO A 71 7.69 -11.09 18.89
N ALA A 72 6.88 -10.47 19.74
CA ALA A 72 6.48 -11.04 21.02
C ALA A 72 5.40 -12.13 20.79
N ILE A 73 5.71 -13.38 21.11
CA ILE A 73 4.75 -14.50 21.04
C ILE A 73 3.75 -14.45 22.21
N LEU A 74 2.55 -15.02 21.99
CA LEU A 74 1.45 -15.13 22.98
C LEU A 74 0.82 -13.80 23.44
N ARG A 75 1.03 -12.70 22.71
CA ARG A 75 0.30 -11.45 22.96
C ARG A 75 -1.04 -11.47 22.23
N ASP A 76 -2.14 -11.27 22.95
CA ASP A 76 -3.45 -11.13 22.31
C ASP A 76 -3.48 -9.84 21.47
N VAL A 77 -3.50 -10.03 20.15
CA VAL A 77 -3.60 -8.97 19.13
C VAL A 77 -4.97 -8.95 18.46
N SER A 78 -5.99 -9.56 19.08
CA SER A 78 -7.37 -9.59 18.57
C SER A 78 -7.92 -8.18 18.30
N THR A 79 -7.48 -7.19 19.07
CA THR A 79 -7.88 -5.78 18.90
C THR A 79 -6.66 -4.86 18.79
N VAL A 80 -6.23 -4.58 17.55
CA VAL A 80 -5.17 -3.58 17.27
C VAL A 80 -5.79 -2.20 17.05
N ARG A 81 -5.42 -1.22 17.87
CA ARG A 81 -5.85 0.19 17.70
C ARG A 81 -4.79 0.97 16.94
N THR A 82 -5.06 1.30 15.68
CA THR A 82 -4.21 2.12 14.79
C THR A 82 -4.56 3.61 14.81
N GLY A 83 -5.03 4.12 15.95
CA GLY A 83 -5.43 5.53 16.11
C GLY A 83 -4.72 6.19 17.28
N TRP A 84 -4.38 7.47 17.10
CA TRP A 84 -3.57 8.27 18.02
C TRP A 84 -4.19 9.66 18.15
N ASP A 85 -4.10 10.28 19.33
CA ASP A 85 -4.50 11.67 19.52
C ASP A 85 -3.34 12.59 19.18
N VAL A 86 -3.53 13.45 18.19
CA VAL A 86 -2.52 14.41 17.73
C VAL A 86 -3.16 15.79 17.75
N LEU A 87 -2.56 16.71 18.52
CA LEU A 87 -3.02 18.10 18.67
C LEU A 87 -4.51 18.21 19.04
N GLY A 88 -4.96 17.42 20.02
CA GLY A 88 -6.34 17.43 20.52
C GLY A 88 -7.37 16.81 19.57
N ARG A 89 -6.95 16.21 18.46
CA ARG A 89 -7.84 15.50 17.52
C ARG A 89 -7.45 14.04 17.42
N ARG A 90 -8.45 13.17 17.31
CA ARG A 90 -8.23 11.73 17.15
C ARG A 90 -7.95 11.37 15.70
N TRP A 91 -6.71 10.98 15.40
CA TRP A 91 -6.29 10.48 14.11
C TRP A 91 -6.45 8.97 14.04
N ARG A 92 -6.88 8.47 12.89
CA ARG A 92 -6.91 7.04 12.58
C ARG A 92 -6.15 6.81 11.30
N CYS A 93 -5.26 5.82 11.30
CA CYS A 93 -4.58 5.41 10.07
C CYS A 93 -5.62 4.78 9.13
N ARG A 94 -6.02 5.54 8.10
CA ARG A 94 -6.86 5.05 7.00
C ARG A 94 -5.93 4.54 5.91
N SER A 95 -5.62 3.24 5.93
CA SER A 95 -4.83 2.58 4.88
C SER A 95 -5.54 2.48 3.52
N ARG A 96 -6.78 2.98 3.40
CA ARG A 96 -7.48 3.19 2.12
C ARG A 96 -7.94 4.64 2.01
N SER A 97 -7.23 5.42 1.21
CA SER A 97 -7.77 6.65 0.62
C SER A 97 -8.70 6.29 -0.55
N ARG A 98 -9.82 5.59 -0.29
CA ARG A 98 -10.94 5.68 -1.24
C ARG A 98 -11.54 7.06 -1.03
N ARG A 99 -11.32 7.98 -1.98
CA ARG A 99 -12.21 9.14 -2.12
C ARG A 99 -13.65 8.58 -2.19
N PRO A 100 -14.62 9.13 -1.42
CA PRO A 100 -16.01 8.81 -1.68
C PRO A 100 -16.28 9.14 -3.15
N ALA A 101 -16.85 8.21 -3.90
CA ALA A 101 -17.34 8.51 -5.24
C ALA A 101 -18.37 9.62 -5.09
N SER A 102 -18.13 10.76 -5.75
CA SER A 102 -19.10 11.83 -5.81
C SER A 102 -20.38 11.28 -6.46
N PRO A 103 -21.57 11.49 -5.87
CA PRO A 103 -22.81 11.17 -6.55
C PRO A 103 -22.97 12.15 -7.72
N GLY A 104 -23.13 11.60 -8.91
CA GLY A 104 -23.63 12.28 -10.10
C GLY A 104 -24.82 11.49 -10.62
#